data_AF-A0A1M3N9C8-F1
#
_entry.id   AF-A0A1M3N9C8-F1
#
_cell.length_a   1.000
_cell.length_b   1.000
_cell.length_c   1.000
_cell.angle_alpha   90.00
_cell.angle_beta   90.00
_cell.angle_gamma   90.00
#
_symmetry.space_group_name_H-M   'P 1'
#
loop_
_entity.id
_entity.type
_entity.pdbx_description
1 polymer ?
#
loop_
_entity_poly.entity_id
_entity_poly.type
_entity_poly.pdbx_seq_one_letter_code
_entity_poly.pdbx_strand_id
1 'polypeptide(L)'
;MSSAPREVAAPPPRAAGKSVELFVIDETQLPGADRKPWRAAEIWTKRRVYGLDSTFKCIEVLDRETGRPELGHELLGARLGGGRLREQDTVRFSYPLPLPGMEAMFMKARKHGYTSVVERMIVRIRVLHTSADEALPTWNEIASRWSEPPSA
;
A
#
# COMPACT_ATOMS: atom_id res chain seq x y z
N MET A 1 30.27 32.27 23.48
CA MET A 1 29.13 31.36 23.74
C MET A 1 29.12 30.32 22.64
N SER A 2 29.63 29.11 22.90
CA SER A 2 29.72 28.02 21.91
C SER A 2 28.62 27.00 22.21
N SER A 3 27.68 26.82 21.28
CA SER A 3 26.63 25.81 21.39
C SER A 3 27.19 24.45 20.98
N ALA A 4 27.24 23.50 21.91
CA ALA A 4 27.57 22.12 21.60
C ALA A 4 26.53 21.54 20.61
N PRO A 5 26.94 20.72 19.63
CA PRO A 5 26.02 20.05 18.74
C PRO A 5 25.13 19.09 19.52
N ARG A 6 23.83 19.20 19.30
CA ARG A 6 22.80 18.37 19.95
C ARG A 6 22.94 16.95 19.41
N GLU A 7 23.41 16.03 20.24
CA GLU A 7 23.48 14.61 19.92
C GLU A 7 22.07 14.10 19.59
N VAL A 8 21.86 13.76 18.32
CA VAL A 8 20.60 13.20 17.84
C VAL A 8 20.56 11.75 18.32
N ALA A 9 19.86 11.50 19.42
CA ALA A 9 19.65 10.16 19.93
C ALA A 9 19.11 9.25 18.82
N ALA A 10 19.77 8.11 18.62
CA ALA A 10 19.35 7.12 17.64
C ALA A 10 17.90 6.69 17.94
N PRO A 11 17.06 6.52 16.90
CA PRO A 11 15.67 6.10 17.10
C PRO A 11 15.63 4.75 17.83
N PRO A 12 14.67 4.53 18.74
CA PRO A 12 14.55 3.27 19.45
C PRO A 12 14.40 2.11 18.45
N PRO A 13 14.91 0.92 18.78
CA PRO A 13 14.80 -0.24 17.90
C PRO A 13 13.32 -0.46 17.56
N ARG A 14 12.99 -0.36 16.26
CA ARG A 14 11.64 -0.62 15.75
C ARG A 14 11.21 -2.00 16.26
N ALA A 15 10.10 -2.07 16.98
CA ALA A 15 9.50 -3.34 17.35
C ALA A 15 9.30 -4.18 16.08
N ALA A 16 10.13 -5.20 15.91
CA ALA A 16 10.03 -6.14 14.81
C ALA A 16 8.61 -6.73 14.85
N GLY A 17 7.82 -6.47 13.80
CA GLY A 17 6.46 -7.02 13.66
C GLY A 17 5.30 -6.02 13.65
N LYS A 18 5.53 -4.70 13.55
CA LYS A 18 4.43 -3.70 13.41
C LYS A 18 4.56 -2.76 12.20
N SER A 19 5.46 -3.03 11.26
CA SER A 19 5.71 -2.16 10.10
C SER A 19 4.98 -2.64 8.85
N VAL A 20 4.64 -1.68 7.99
CA VAL A 20 4.31 -1.93 6.58
C VAL A 20 5.62 -2.18 5.82
N GLU A 21 5.66 -3.23 5.02
CA GLU A 21 6.79 -3.59 4.17
C GLU A 21 6.63 -2.95 2.79
N LEU A 22 7.69 -2.30 2.28
CA LEU A 22 7.69 -1.70 0.95
C LEU A 22 8.68 -2.46 0.06
N PHE A 23 8.19 -2.87 -1.11
CA PHE A 23 9.00 -3.52 -2.14
C PHE A 23 8.96 -2.70 -3.41
N VAL A 24 10.14 -2.45 -4.00
CA VAL A 24 10.26 -1.89 -5.35
C VAL A 24 10.35 -3.06 -6.32
N ILE A 25 9.48 -3.05 -7.32
CA ILE A 25 9.38 -4.08 -8.34
C ILE A 25 9.68 -3.42 -9.68
N ASP A 26 10.89 -3.68 -10.18
CA ASP A 26 11.30 -3.31 -11.53
C ASP A 26 10.67 -4.27 -12.54
N GLU A 27 9.98 -3.71 -13.53
CA GLU A 27 9.37 -4.46 -14.60
C GLU A 27 9.71 -3.83 -15.94
N THR A 28 10.33 -4.63 -16.82
CA THR A 28 10.53 -4.28 -18.22
C THR A 28 9.22 -4.53 -18.96
N GLN A 29 8.57 -3.47 -19.44
CA GLN A 29 7.37 -3.62 -20.26
C GLN A 29 7.76 -4.11 -21.65
N LEU A 30 7.35 -5.33 -21.99
CA LEU A 30 7.44 -5.83 -23.35
C LEU A 30 6.28 -5.25 -24.18
N PRO A 31 6.53 -4.75 -25.40
CA PRO A 31 5.47 -4.33 -26.31
C PRO A 31 4.45 -5.46 -26.53
N GLY A 32 3.16 -5.18 -26.31
CA GLY A 32 2.08 -6.15 -26.50
C GLY A 32 1.82 -7.10 -25.33
N ALA A 33 2.50 -6.96 -24.19
CA ALA A 33 2.21 -7.77 -23.00
C ALA A 33 0.80 -7.49 -22.44
N ASP A 34 0.08 -8.54 -22.05
CA ASP A 34 -1.22 -8.44 -21.39
C ASP A 34 -1.14 -7.58 -20.13
N ARG A 35 -1.95 -6.52 -20.07
CA ARG A 35 -2.08 -5.63 -18.91
C ARG A 35 -2.90 -6.32 -17.82
N LYS A 36 -2.31 -7.29 -17.12
CA LYS A 36 -2.92 -7.82 -15.90
C LYS A 36 -3.06 -6.69 -14.86
N PRO A 37 -4.16 -6.66 -14.08
CA PRO A 37 -4.29 -5.72 -12.97
C PRO A 37 -3.09 -5.81 -12.04
N TRP A 38 -2.48 -4.66 -11.75
CA TRP A 38 -1.32 -4.60 -10.87
C TRP A 38 -1.74 -4.82 -9.42
N ARG A 39 -1.21 -5.86 -8.78
CA ARG A 39 -1.32 -6.07 -7.34
C ARG A 39 -0.38 -5.11 -6.62
N ALA A 40 -0.87 -3.94 -6.27
CA ALA A 40 -0.13 -2.87 -5.62
C ALA A 40 0.08 -3.09 -4.13
N ALA A 41 -0.77 -3.86 -3.47
CA ALA A 41 -0.62 -4.15 -2.06
C ALA A 41 -1.15 -5.54 -1.69
N GLU A 42 -0.65 -6.08 -0.59
CA GLU A 42 -1.03 -7.39 -0.07
C GLU A 42 -1.28 -7.30 1.43
N ILE A 43 -2.45 -7.78 1.86
CA ILE A 43 -2.77 -7.98 3.27
C ILE A 43 -2.71 -9.47 3.55
N TRP A 44 -1.75 -9.87 4.37
CA TRP A 44 -1.58 -11.26 4.77
C TRP A 44 -2.24 -11.47 6.11
N THR A 45 -3.11 -12.47 6.18
CA THR A 45 -3.69 -12.96 7.43
C THR A 45 -3.36 -14.44 7.61
N LYS A 46 -3.82 -15.03 8.72
CA LYS A 46 -3.57 -16.44 9.02
C LYS A 46 -3.92 -17.40 7.87
N ARG A 47 -5.03 -17.17 7.16
CA ARG A 47 -5.53 -18.09 6.13
C ARG A 47 -5.59 -17.51 4.73
N ARG A 48 -5.46 -16.19 4.58
CA ARG A 48 -5.71 -15.53 3.29
C ARG A 48 -4.69 -14.47 2.97
N VAL A 49 -4.53 -14.21 1.68
CA VAL A 49 -3.85 -13.04 1.14
C VAL A 49 -4.85 -12.24 0.33
N TYR A 50 -5.07 -10.99 0.71
CA TYR A 50 -5.92 -10.06 -0.04
C TYR A 50 -5.01 -9.21 -0.94
N GLY A 51 -5.15 -9.38 -2.26
CA GLY A 51 -4.45 -8.57 -3.24
C GLY A 51 -5.26 -7.34 -3.60
N LEU A 52 -4.62 -6.17 -3.55
CA LEU A 52 -5.24 -4.89 -3.82
C LEU A 52 -4.63 -4.22 -5.05
N ASP A 53 -5.45 -3.50 -5.82
CA ASP A 53 -4.97 -2.59 -6.86
C ASP A 53 -4.41 -1.28 -6.29
N SER A 54 -3.91 -0.40 -7.16
CA SER A 54 -3.37 0.91 -6.77
C SER A 54 -4.41 1.88 -6.18
N THR A 55 -5.69 1.56 -6.32
CA THR A 55 -6.80 2.30 -5.68
C THR A 55 -7.23 1.67 -4.36
N PHE A 56 -6.49 0.66 -3.89
CA PHE A 56 -6.80 -0.17 -2.74
C PHE A 56 -8.15 -0.90 -2.83
N LYS A 57 -8.63 -1.23 -4.03
CA LYS A 57 -9.71 -2.20 -4.20
C LYS A 57 -9.16 -3.61 -4.13
N CYS A 58 -9.82 -4.49 -3.39
CA CYS A 58 -9.49 -5.90 -3.37
C CYS A 58 -9.88 -6.54 -4.71
N ILE A 59 -8.86 -6.92 -5.49
CA ILE A 59 -9.02 -7.51 -6.82
C ILE A 59 -8.90 -9.03 -6.79
N GLU A 60 -8.33 -9.57 -5.71
CA GLU A 60 -8.19 -11.01 -5.51
C GLU A 60 -8.09 -11.37 -4.03
N VAL A 61 -8.53 -12.58 -3.72
CA VAL A 61 -8.36 -13.22 -2.42
C VAL A 61 -7.79 -14.60 -2.68
N LEU A 62 -6.68 -14.92 -2.05
CA LEU A 62 -6.01 -16.21 -2.18
C LEU A 62 -6.08 -16.95 -0.85
N ASP A 63 -6.33 -18.25 -0.90
CA ASP A 63 -6.02 -19.13 0.22
C ASP A 63 -4.50 -19.15 0.42
N ARG A 64 -4.05 -18.88 1.64
CA ARG A 64 -2.61 -18.69 1.92
C ARG A 64 -1.82 -19.98 1.82
N GLU A 65 -2.42 -21.12 2.15
CA GLU A 65 -1.74 -22.40 2.17
C GLU A 65 -1.54 -22.95 0.75
N THR A 66 -2.59 -22.88 -0.05
CA THR A 66 -2.63 -23.47 -1.40
C THR A 66 -2.30 -22.48 -2.51
N GLY A 67 -2.34 -21.18 -2.23
CA GLY A 67 -2.21 -20.11 -3.23
C GLY A 67 -3.38 -19.99 -4.21
N ARG A 68 -4.46 -20.76 -4.01
CA ARG A 68 -5.59 -20.80 -4.94
C ARG A 68 -6.53 -19.61 -4.73
N PRO A 69 -7.13 -19.06 -5.80
CA PRO A 69 -8.06 -17.94 -5.68
C PRO A 69 -9.41 -18.36 -5.10
N GLU A 70 -9.92 -17.56 -4.17
CA GLU A 70 -11.28 -17.66 -3.61
C GLU A 70 -12.24 -16.73 -4.39
N LEU A 71 -12.67 -17.16 -5.57
CA LEU A 71 -13.42 -16.33 -6.55
C LEU A 71 -14.77 -15.77 -6.04
N GLY A 72 -15.37 -16.39 -5.01
CA GLY A 72 -16.65 -15.97 -4.43
C GLY A 72 -16.53 -15.12 -3.17
N HIS A 73 -15.32 -14.73 -2.77
CA HIS A 73 -15.11 -14.06 -1.48
C HIS A 73 -15.79 -12.69 -1.43
N GLU A 74 -16.51 -12.39 -0.35
CA GLU A 74 -17.36 -11.18 -0.24
C GLU A 74 -16.59 -9.86 -0.35
N LEU A 75 -15.31 -9.88 0.07
CA LEU A 75 -14.42 -8.72 0.01
C LEU A 75 -13.91 -8.39 -1.40
N LEU A 76 -14.13 -9.24 -2.40
CA LEU A 76 -13.80 -8.91 -3.78
C LEU A 76 -14.56 -7.66 -4.26
N GLY A 77 -13.81 -6.73 -4.84
CA GLY A 77 -14.27 -5.40 -5.27
C GLY A 77 -14.47 -4.39 -4.14
N ALA A 78 -14.30 -4.77 -2.87
CA ALA A 78 -14.38 -3.85 -1.75
C ALA A 78 -13.13 -2.97 -1.67
N ARG A 79 -13.28 -1.72 -1.22
CA ARG A 79 -12.17 -0.78 -1.04
C ARG A 79 -11.62 -0.90 0.38
N LEU A 80 -10.31 -0.93 0.54
CA LEU A 80 -9.66 -0.85 1.84
C LEU A 80 -9.98 0.51 2.49
N GLY A 81 -10.48 0.45 3.71
CA GLY A 81 -10.69 1.62 4.57
C GLY A 81 -9.56 1.85 5.56
N GLY A 82 -8.69 0.86 5.80
CA GLY A 82 -7.58 0.96 6.75
C GLY A 82 -7.55 -0.22 7.71
N GLY A 83 -6.99 -0.02 8.90
CA GLY A 83 -7.00 -1.01 9.98
C GLY A 83 -7.87 -0.60 11.16
N ARG A 84 -8.42 -1.60 11.87
CA ARG A 84 -9.12 -1.44 13.14
C ARG A 84 -8.50 -2.37 14.18
N LEU A 85 -8.27 -1.85 15.38
CA LEU A 85 -7.94 -2.64 16.56
C LEU A 85 -8.91 -2.27 17.68
N ARG A 86 -9.61 -3.27 18.21
CA ARG A 86 -10.42 -3.11 19.43
C ARG A 86 -9.52 -3.39 20.62
N GLU A 87 -9.39 -2.38 21.48
CA GLU A 87 -8.77 -2.47 22.80
C GLU A 87 -9.91 -2.46 23.85
N GLN A 88 -9.62 -2.69 25.13
CA GLN A 88 -10.66 -2.92 26.15
C GLN A 88 -11.73 -1.83 26.18
N ASP A 89 -11.32 -0.56 26.18
CA ASP A 89 -12.23 0.59 26.27
C ASP A 89 -12.16 1.51 25.04
N THR A 90 -11.29 1.21 24.07
CA THR A 90 -11.00 2.09 22.94
C THR A 90 -10.96 1.33 21.62
N VAL A 91 -11.22 2.03 20.53
CA VAL A 91 -11.02 1.50 19.17
C VAL A 91 -9.99 2.36 18.47
N ARG A 92 -8.89 1.73 18.06
CA ARG A 92 -7.81 2.38 17.34
C ARG A 92 -7.95 2.10 15.84
N PHE A 93 -7.81 3.15 15.04
CA PHE A 93 -7.83 3.04 13.58
C PHE A 93 -6.47 3.39 12.99
N SER A 94 -6.18 2.87 11.80
CA SER A 94 -5.01 3.26 11.00
C SER A 94 -5.45 3.54 9.56
N TYR A 95 -4.89 4.60 8.98
CA TYR A 95 -5.15 5.02 7.60
C TYR A 95 -3.82 5.37 6.90
N PRO A 96 -3.68 5.08 5.59
CA PRO A 96 -4.64 4.37 4.74
C PRO A 96 -4.54 2.84 4.84
N LEU A 97 -3.55 2.31 5.55
CA LEU A 97 -3.23 0.88 5.59
C LEU A 97 -3.39 0.30 7.00
N PRO A 98 -3.82 -0.96 7.13
CA PRO A 98 -3.77 -1.66 8.40
C PRO A 98 -2.32 -1.91 8.80
N LEU A 99 -2.06 -1.82 10.10
CA LEU A 99 -0.80 -2.31 10.68
C LEU A 99 -0.93 -3.79 11.04
N PRO A 100 0.17 -4.57 11.02
CA PRO A 100 0.19 -5.90 11.61
C PRO A 100 -0.35 -5.88 13.06
N GLY A 101 -1.16 -6.88 13.40
CA GLY A 101 -1.91 -6.96 14.65
C GLY A 101 -3.32 -6.36 14.60
N MET A 102 -3.68 -5.61 13.56
CA MET A 102 -5.05 -5.08 13.37
C MET A 102 -5.92 -6.01 12.52
N GLU A 103 -7.22 -5.77 12.49
CA GLU A 103 -8.12 -6.25 11.44
C GLU A 103 -8.07 -5.27 10.26
N ALA A 104 -8.01 -5.76 9.01
CA ALA A 104 -8.20 -4.89 7.86
C ALA A 104 -9.69 -4.62 7.65
N MET A 105 -10.04 -3.34 7.49
CA MET A 105 -11.40 -2.89 7.27
C MET A 105 -11.63 -2.61 5.79
N PHE A 106 -12.67 -3.19 5.22
CA PHE A 106 -13.09 -3.00 3.84
C PHE A 106 -14.48 -2.38 3.77
N MET A 107 -14.71 -1.57 2.75
CA MET A 107 -15.98 -0.89 2.48
C MET A 107 -16.49 -1.27 1.10
N LYS A 108 -17.75 -1.68 1.02
CA LYS A 108 -18.45 -1.98 -0.23
C LYS A 108 -19.87 -1.42 -0.14
N ALA A 109 -20.15 -0.38 -0.90
CA ALA A 109 -21.36 0.43 -0.76
C ALA A 109 -21.56 0.89 0.70
N ARG A 110 -22.64 0.44 1.37
CA ARG A 110 -22.93 0.77 2.78
C ARG A 110 -22.45 -0.29 3.79
N LYS A 111 -21.80 -1.36 3.33
CA LYS A 111 -21.35 -2.47 4.19
C LYS A 111 -19.87 -2.34 4.54
N HIS A 112 -19.56 -2.72 5.77
CA HIS A 112 -18.20 -2.86 6.28
C HIS A 112 -17.88 -4.35 6.44
N GLY A 113 -16.73 -4.78 5.91
CA GLY A 113 -16.19 -6.10 6.10
C GLY A 113 -14.86 -6.03 6.86
N TYR A 114 -14.57 -7.04 7.66
CA TYR A 114 -13.33 -7.12 8.42
C TYR A 114 -12.62 -8.44 8.13
N THR A 115 -11.30 -8.39 8.05
CA THR A 115 -10.49 -9.61 7.98
C THR A 115 -10.17 -10.11 9.39
N SER A 116 -9.66 -11.34 9.50
CA SER A 116 -8.88 -11.74 10.67
C SER A 116 -7.63 -10.87 10.81
N VAL A 117 -6.93 -11.00 11.94
CA VAL A 117 -5.69 -10.26 12.24
C VAL A 117 -4.71 -10.30 11.06
N VAL A 118 -4.22 -9.12 10.70
CA VAL A 118 -3.17 -8.88 9.72
C VAL A 118 -1.84 -9.30 10.34
N GLU A 119 -1.16 -10.22 9.68
CA GLU A 119 0.18 -10.67 10.05
C GLU A 119 1.27 -9.90 9.30
N ARG A 120 1.03 -9.56 8.03
CA ARG A 120 1.93 -8.75 7.22
C ARG A 120 1.14 -7.82 6.30
N MET A 121 1.69 -6.63 6.08
CA MET A 121 1.15 -5.65 5.14
C MET A 121 2.27 -5.27 4.18
N ILE A 122 2.07 -5.56 2.89
CA ILE A 122 3.06 -5.34 1.83
C ILE A 122 2.52 -4.29 0.86
N VAL A 123 3.34 -3.32 0.49
CA VAL A 123 3.09 -2.35 -0.59
C VAL A 123 4.16 -2.53 -1.66
N ARG A 124 3.73 -2.57 -2.91
CA ARG A 124 4.57 -2.84 -4.08
C ARG A 124 4.59 -1.60 -4.98
N ILE A 125 5.75 -0.96 -5.05
CA ILE A 125 6.04 0.14 -5.96
C ILE A 125 6.42 -0.47 -7.31
N ARG A 126 5.64 -0.22 -8.35
CA ARG A 126 5.93 -0.68 -9.70
C ARG A 126 6.80 0.35 -10.41
N VAL A 127 7.97 -0.07 -10.89
CA VAL A 127 8.85 0.76 -11.72
C VAL A 127 8.80 0.21 -13.14
N LEU A 128 8.29 1.02 -14.06
CA LEU A 128 8.21 0.68 -15.47
C LEU A 128 9.33 1.38 -16.22
N HIS A 129 10.17 0.60 -16.89
CA HIS A 129 11.20 1.12 -17.78
C HIS A 129 10.63 1.23 -19.19
N THR A 130 10.70 2.43 -19.77
CA THR A 130 10.42 2.70 -21.20
C THR A 130 11.66 3.27 -21.85
N SER A 131 11.87 3.02 -23.15
CA SER A 131 12.94 3.66 -23.90
C SER A 131 12.72 5.17 -23.94
N ALA A 132 13.70 5.94 -23.50
CA ALA A 132 13.69 7.40 -23.59
C ALA A 132 14.53 7.82 -24.81
N ASP A 133 13.86 8.25 -25.88
CA ASP A 133 14.52 9.01 -26.95
C ASP A 133 14.54 10.52 -26.64
N GLU A 134 14.10 10.92 -25.45
CA GLU A 134 14.01 12.32 -25.03
C GLU A 134 15.15 12.71 -24.08
N ALA A 135 15.74 13.89 -24.31
CA ALA A 135 16.71 14.48 -23.41
C ALA A 135 16.11 14.65 -22.01
N LEU A 136 16.89 14.37 -20.96
CA LEU A 136 16.44 14.53 -19.59
C LEU A 136 16.05 16.00 -19.34
N PRO A 137 14.80 16.27 -18.90
CA PRO A 137 14.37 17.64 -18.66
C PRO A 137 15.15 18.25 -17.49
N THR A 138 15.43 19.54 -17.59
CA THR A 138 16.04 20.32 -16.52
C THR A 138 15.06 20.54 -15.37
N TRP A 139 15.57 20.79 -14.15
CA TRP A 139 14.72 21.06 -12.99
C TRP A 139 13.77 22.25 -13.19
N ASN A 140 14.23 23.30 -13.90
CA ASN A 140 13.41 24.48 -14.22
C ASN A 140 12.23 24.13 -15.15
N GLU A 141 12.41 23.23 -16.10
CA GLU A 141 11.33 22.74 -16.98
C GLU A 141 10.34 21.86 -16.23
N ILE A 142 10.79 21.09 -15.24
CA ILE A 142 9.91 20.26 -14.39
C ILE A 142 9.06 21.15 -13.47
N ALA A 143 9.68 22.14 -12.82
CA ALA A 143 9.02 22.99 -11.83
C ALA A 143 8.04 24.01 -12.45
N SER A 144 8.32 24.50 -13.65
CA SER A 144 7.49 25.50 -14.34
C SER A 144 6.17 24.94 -14.87
N ARG A 145 6.08 23.62 -15.15
CA ARG A 145 4.87 22.96 -15.70
C ARG A 145 3.64 22.99 -14.78
N TRP A 146 3.85 23.22 -13.48
CA TRP A 146 2.76 23.27 -12.48
C TRP A 146 2.41 24.69 -12.04
N SER A 147 3.07 25.70 -12.63
CA SER A 147 2.83 27.11 -12.32
C SER A 147 1.80 27.68 -13.31
N GLU A 148 0.53 27.27 -13.21
CA GLU A 148 -0.54 28.09 -13.81
C GLU A 148 -0.73 29.32 -12.92
N PRO A 149 -0.56 30.55 -13.44
CA PRO A 149 -0.97 31.73 -12.71
C PRO A 149 -2.50 31.67 -12.51
N PRO A 150 -3.02 32.14 -11.36
CA PRO A 150 -4.46 32.13 -11.10
C PRO A 150 -5.19 32.89 -12.22
N SER A 151 -6.24 32.29 -12.75
CA SER A 151 -7.12 32.93 -13.73
C SER A 151 -7.70 34.21 -13.12
N ALA A 152 -7.43 35.34 -13.78
CA ALA A 152 -7.95 36.65 -13.41
C ALA A 152 -9.48 36.75 -13.56
#